data_AF-A0A351PTY1-F1
#
_entry.id   AF-A0A351PTY1-F1
#
_cell.length_a   1.000
_cell.length_b   1.000
_cell.length_c   1.000
_cell.angle_alpha   90.00
_cell.angle_beta   90.00
_cell.angle_gamma   90.00
#
_symmetry.space_group_name_H-M   'P 1'
#
loop_
_entity.id
_entity.type
_entity.pdbx_description
1 polymer ?
#
loop_
_entity_poly.entity_id
_entity_poly.type
_entity_poly.pdbx_seq_one_letter_code
_entity_poly.pdbx_strand_id
1 'polypeptide(L)'
;DLIYQSGFEGMRYSISNTAEYGDYITGPKIITADTKKAMKKVLSDIQDGTFAKDFLLDMSSAGGKVHFNAMRKLHAEHPSEKVGKEIRKLYSWNNEADKLINN
;
A
#
# COMPACT_ATOMS: atom_id res chain seq x y z
N ASP A 1 8.83 -10.56 1.67
CA ASP A 1 9.15 -11.91 2.18
C ASP A 1 10.35 -11.93 3.10
N LEU A 2 11.54 -11.50 2.66
CA LEU A 2 12.76 -11.55 3.49
C LEU A 2 12.66 -10.84 4.86
N ILE A 3 12.03 -9.66 4.92
CA ILE A 3 11.83 -8.94 6.20
C ILE A 3 10.95 -9.75 7.17
N TYR A 4 9.91 -10.42 6.65
CA TYR A 4 9.03 -11.25 7.48
C TYR A 4 9.77 -12.46 8.02
N GLN A 5 10.62 -13.09 7.21
CA GLN A 5 11.36 -14.30 7.56
C GLN A 5 12.54 -14.03 8.51
N SER A 6 13.25 -12.90 8.31
CA SER A 6 14.57 -12.68 8.92
C SER A 6 14.84 -11.23 9.36
N GLY A 7 13.80 -10.39 9.43
CA GLY A 7 13.93 -8.98 9.81
C GLY A 7 14.68 -8.13 8.77
N PHE A 8 14.89 -6.85 9.11
CA PHE A 8 15.64 -5.92 8.25
C PHE A 8 17.10 -6.33 8.07
N GLU A 9 17.70 -6.95 9.08
CA GLU A 9 19.07 -7.46 9.01
C GLU A 9 19.19 -8.56 7.94
N GLY A 10 18.35 -9.59 7.99
CA GLY A 10 18.39 -10.66 7.00
C GLY A 10 18.03 -10.19 5.59
N MET A 11 17.13 -9.21 5.46
CA MET A 11 16.84 -8.59 4.17
C MET A 11 18.07 -7.86 3.61
N ARG A 12 18.76 -7.05 4.42
CA ARG A 12 19.93 -6.27 3.98
C ARG A 12 21.14 -7.15 3.67
N TYR A 13 21.35 -8.21 4.44
CA TYR A 13 22.34 -9.24 4.13
C TYR A 13 22.10 -9.91 2.76
N SER A 14 20.83 -10.03 2.35
CA SER A 14 20.44 -10.74 1.14
C SER A 14 20.43 -9.89 -0.14
N ILE A 15 20.57 -8.57 -0.04
CA ILE A 15 20.64 -7.66 -1.20
C ILE A 15 22.09 -7.25 -1.49
N SER A 16 22.35 -6.65 -2.65
CA SER A 16 23.70 -6.18 -2.97
C SER A 16 24.12 -5.00 -2.08
N ASN A 17 25.42 -4.88 -1.80
CA ASN A 17 25.98 -3.74 -1.05
C ASN A 17 25.57 -2.38 -1.65
N THR A 18 25.41 -2.29 -2.98
CA THR A 18 24.94 -1.07 -3.66
C THR A 18 23.50 -0.73 -3.26
N ALA A 19 22.61 -1.72 -3.19
CA ALA A 19 21.23 -1.52 -2.78
C ALA A 19 21.13 -1.19 -1.28
N GLU A 20 21.91 -1.86 -0.43
CA GLU A 20 21.96 -1.60 1.01
C GLU A 20 22.50 -0.19 1.31
N TYR A 21 23.61 0.22 0.68
CA TYR A 21 24.12 1.58 0.80
C TYR A 21 23.08 2.62 0.35
N GLY A 22 22.38 2.35 -0.75
CA GLY A 22 21.28 3.18 -1.25
C GLY A 22 20.13 3.33 -0.26
N ASP A 23 19.72 2.24 0.40
CA ASP A 23 18.70 2.24 1.46
C ASP A 23 19.10 3.20 2.59
N TYR A 24 20.31 3.05 3.15
CA TYR A 24 20.77 3.87 4.26
C TYR A 24 20.77 5.37 3.98
N ILE A 25 21.20 5.77 2.78
CA ILE A 25 21.33 7.20 2.45
C ILE A 25 20.05 7.82 1.90
N THR A 26 19.17 7.02 1.29
CA THR A 26 17.99 7.53 0.58
C THR A 26 16.71 7.32 1.36
N GLY A 27 16.58 6.23 2.11
CA GLY A 27 15.41 5.90 2.93
C GLY A 27 14.97 7.07 3.82
N PRO A 28 15.86 7.68 4.62
CA PRO A 28 15.53 8.83 5.48
C PRO A 28 15.13 10.11 4.72
N LYS A 29 15.52 10.25 3.45
CA LYS A 29 15.14 11.38 2.60
C LYS A 29 13.70 11.27 2.09
N ILE A 30 13.18 10.04 1.99
CA ILE A 30 11.81 9.76 1.55
C ILE A 30 10.87 9.65 2.76
N ILE A 31 11.27 8.90 3.80
CA ILE A 31 10.51 8.76 5.04
C ILE A 31 11.03 9.76 6.05
N THR A 32 10.52 10.99 5.96
CA THR A 32 11.02 12.14 6.71
C THR A 32 10.33 12.31 8.07
N ALA A 33 10.73 13.33 8.83
CA ALA A 33 10.03 13.73 10.05
C ALA A 33 8.56 14.11 9.78
N ASP A 34 8.26 14.71 8.62
CA ASP A 34 6.90 15.05 8.22
C ASP A 34 6.06 13.81 7.91
N THR A 35 6.65 12.79 7.28
CA THR A 35 5.98 11.49 7.10
C THR A 35 5.62 10.89 8.46
N LYS A 36 6.53 10.92 9.43
CA LYS A 36 6.26 10.44 10.80
C LYS A 36 5.20 11.29 11.52
N LYS A 37 5.18 12.61 11.29
CA LYS A 37 4.16 13.52 11.82
C LYS A 37 2.78 13.19 11.25
N ALA A 38 2.70 12.93 9.94
CA ALA A 38 1.46 12.49 9.28
C ALA A 38 0.99 11.14 9.87
N MET A 39 1.88 10.17 10.06
CA MET A 39 1.54 8.90 10.71
C MET A 39 0.98 9.10 12.13
N LYS A 40 1.58 9.99 12.93
CA LYS A 40 1.05 10.33 14.26
C LYS A 40 -0.33 10.97 14.19
N LYS A 41 -0.56 11.88 13.24
CA LYS A 41 -1.88 12.50 13.03
C LYS A 41 -2.93 11.46 12.67
N VAL A 42 -2.61 10.55 11.75
CA VAL A 42 -3.50 9.42 11.40
C VAL A 42 -3.82 8.58 12.64
N LEU A 43 -2.83 8.28 13.49
CA LEU A 43 -3.06 7.57 14.74
C LEU A 43 -3.99 8.36 15.68
N SER A 44 -3.78 9.67 15.83
CA SER A 44 -4.68 10.52 16.63
C SER A 44 -6.11 10.49 16.11
N ASP A 45 -6.31 10.58 14.79
CA ASP A 45 -7.65 10.54 14.15
C ASP A 45 -8.35 9.20 14.33
N ILE A 46 -7.57 8.12 14.48
CA ILE A 46 -8.10 6.80 14.83
C ILE A 46 -8.51 6.78 16.31
N GLN A 47 -7.62 7.25 17.20
CA GLN A 47 -7.82 7.19 18.65
C GLN A 47 -8.94 8.11 19.14
N ASP A 48 -9.10 9.28 18.54
CA ASP A 48 -10.15 10.25 18.89
C ASP A 48 -11.50 9.98 18.18
N GLY A 49 -11.54 8.98 17.28
CA GLY A 49 -12.74 8.54 16.59
C GLY A 49 -13.09 9.31 15.32
N THR A 50 -12.29 10.31 14.92
CA THR A 50 -12.49 11.05 13.66
C THR A 50 -12.58 10.12 12.45
N PHE A 51 -11.63 9.18 12.31
CA PHE A 51 -11.63 8.21 11.22
C PHE A 51 -12.90 7.34 11.21
N ALA A 52 -13.30 6.85 12.38
CA ALA A 52 -14.48 5.99 12.50
C ALA A 52 -15.76 6.74 12.13
N LYS A 53 -15.88 8.00 12.57
CA LYS A 53 -17.01 8.88 12.21
C LYS A 53 -17.11 9.09 10.71
N ASP A 54 -16.01 9.47 10.07
CA ASP A 54 -15.99 9.77 8.63
C ASP A 54 -16.31 8.52 7.80
N PHE A 55 -15.74 7.37 8.19
CA PHE A 55 -16.04 6.09 7.55
C PHE A 55 -17.51 5.70 7.70
N LEU A 56 -18.07 5.77 8.91
CA LEU A 56 -19.47 5.41 9.15
C LEU A 56 -20.43 6.35 8.42
N LEU A 57 -20.09 7.64 8.30
CA LEU A 57 -20.90 8.60 7.55
C LEU A 57 -20.97 8.22 6.07
N ASP A 58 -19.84 7.95 5.41
CA ASP A 58 -19.83 7.55 4.00
C ASP A 58 -20.50 6.18 3.79
N MET A 59 -20.32 5.24 4.72
CA MET A 59 -20.92 3.90 4.65
C MET A 59 -22.41 3.85 4.98
N SER A 60 -22.95 4.90 5.60
CA SER A 60 -24.37 4.99 5.97
C SER A 60 -25.28 5.00 4.74
N SER A 61 -26.57 4.72 4.94
CA SER A 61 -27.58 4.84 3.89
C SER A 61 -27.66 6.25 3.28
N ALA A 62 -27.41 7.28 4.08
CA ALA A 62 -27.37 8.67 3.62
C ALA A 62 -26.11 9.00 2.81
N GLY A 63 -24.95 8.44 3.20
CA GLY A 63 -23.68 8.64 2.48
C GLY A 63 -23.57 7.80 1.21
N GLY A 64 -24.21 6.63 1.17
CA GLY A 64 -24.32 5.80 -0.04
C GLY A 64 -22.98 5.31 -0.61
N LYS A 65 -21.90 5.35 0.18
CA LYS A 65 -20.52 5.01 -0.21
C LYS A 65 -20.02 5.84 -1.39
N VAL A 66 -20.51 7.07 -1.56
CA VAL A 66 -20.20 7.89 -2.73
C VAL A 66 -18.70 8.19 -2.78
N HIS A 67 -18.11 8.62 -1.67
CA HIS A 67 -16.67 8.92 -1.63
C HIS A 67 -15.85 7.64 -1.79
N PHE A 68 -16.20 6.57 -1.07
CA PHE A 68 -15.49 5.30 -1.18
C PHE A 68 -15.52 4.69 -2.59
N ASN A 69 -16.66 4.73 -3.27
CA ASN A 69 -16.76 4.21 -4.64
C ASN A 69 -15.97 5.07 -5.64
N ALA A 70 -15.96 6.40 -5.46
CA ALA A 70 -15.13 7.28 -6.27
C ALA A 70 -13.64 6.99 -6.08
N MET A 71 -13.16 6.86 -4.83
CA MET A 71 -11.79 6.48 -4.52
C MET A 71 -11.43 5.12 -5.14
N ARG A 72 -12.30 4.11 -4.97
CA ARG A 72 -12.10 2.78 -5.56
C ARG A 72 -11.94 2.85 -7.07
N LYS A 73 -12.78 3.61 -7.77
CA LYS A 73 -12.68 3.80 -9.23
C LYS A 73 -11.33 4.41 -9.61
N LEU A 74 -10.95 5.51 -8.97
CA LEU A 74 -9.67 6.19 -9.24
C LEU A 74 -8.47 5.25 -9.05
N HIS A 75 -8.46 4.44 -7.99
CA HIS A 75 -7.39 3.48 -7.76
C HIS A 75 -7.38 2.32 -8.76
N ALA A 76 -8.56 1.84 -9.19
CA ALA A 76 -8.66 0.81 -10.23
C ALA A 76 -8.20 1.30 -11.61
N GLU A 77 -8.30 2.61 -11.87
CA GLU A 77 -7.86 3.24 -13.12
C GLU A 77 -6.37 3.62 -13.13
N HIS A 78 -5.65 3.40 -12.02
CA HIS A 78 -4.23 3.76 -11.95
C HIS A 78 -3.41 3.03 -13.04
N PRO A 79 -2.49 3.71 -13.76
CA PRO A 79 -1.75 3.10 -14.86
C PRO A 79 -0.99 1.81 -14.49
N SER A 80 -0.55 1.67 -13.23
CA SER A 80 0.09 0.45 -12.74
C SER A 80 -0.82 -0.77 -12.77
N GLU A 81 -2.14 -0.60 -12.64
CA GLU A 81 -3.08 -1.73 -12.73
C GLU A 81 -3.18 -2.24 -14.17
N LYS A 82 -3.25 -1.33 -15.15
CA LYS A 82 -3.25 -1.69 -16.57
C LYS A 82 -1.95 -2.40 -16.96
N VAL A 83 -0.81 -1.79 -16.64
CA VAL A 83 0.51 -2.37 -16.97
C VAL A 83 0.74 -3.67 -16.20
N GLY A 84 0.40 -3.69 -14.91
CA GLY A 84 0.54 -4.86 -14.05
C GLY A 84 -0.30 -6.03 -14.52
N LYS A 85 -1.52 -5.81 -15.02
CA LYS A 85 -2.36 -6.87 -15.62
C LYS A 85 -1.66 -7.54 -16.79
N GLU A 86 -1.07 -6.77 -17.70
CA GLU A 86 -0.38 -7.32 -18.87
C GLU A 86 0.90 -8.07 -18.48
N ILE A 87 1.71 -7.50 -17.59
CA ILE A 87 2.94 -8.17 -17.13
C ILE A 87 2.61 -9.49 -16.40
N ARG A 88 1.61 -9.48 -15.51
CA ARG A 88 1.24 -10.68 -14.73
C ARG A 88 0.71 -11.81 -15.62
N LYS A 89 0.11 -11.54 -16.79
CA LYS A 89 -0.30 -12.59 -17.76
C LYS A 89 0.88 -13.37 -18.33
N LEU A 90 2.07 -12.78 -18.36
CA LEU A 90 3.27 -13.39 -18.93
C LEU A 90 3.95 -14.35 -17.96
N TYR A 91 3.57 -14.34 -16.69
CA TYR A 91 4.15 -15.23 -15.68
C TYR A 91 3.65 -16.66 -15.92
N SER A 92 4.57 -17.56 -16.25
CA SER A 92 4.26 -18.97 -16.52
C SER A 92 3.69 -19.72 -15.32
N TRP A 93 3.81 -19.14 -14.11
CA TRP A 93 3.31 -19.68 -12.85
C TRP A 93 2.03 -18.99 -12.36
N ASN A 94 1.42 -18.10 -13.17
CA ASN A 94 0.21 -17.37 -12.81
C ASN A 94 -1.02 -18.03 -13.46
N ASN A 95 -1.52 -19.12 -12.85
CA ASN A 95 -2.69 -19.82 -13.37
C ASN A 95 -3.97 -19.02 -13.12
N GLU A 96 -4.91 -19.04 -14.07
CA GLU A 96 -6.22 -18.40 -13.92
C GLU A 96 -7.01 -18.93 -12.71
N ALA A 97 -6.84 -20.20 -12.35
CA ALA A 97 -7.50 -20.82 -11.21
C ALA A 97 -7.03 -20.29 -9.85
N ASP A 98 -5.83 -19.70 -9.79
CA ASP A 98 -5.23 -19.17 -8.56
C ASP A 98 -5.61 -17.70 -8.32
N LYS A 99 -6.38 -17.09 -9.24
CA LYS A 99 -6.80 -15.70 -9.12
C LYS A 99 -7.96 -15.56 -8.14
N LEU A 100 -7.72 -14.75 -7.11
CA LEU A 100 -8.74 -14.39 -6.11
C LEU A 100 -9.84 -13.47 -6.66
N ILE A 101 -9.57 -12.80 -7.78
CA ILE A 101 -10.50 -11.89 -8.44
C ILE A 101 -10.31 -12.04 -9.95
N ASN A 102 -11.41 -12.34 -10.65
CA ASN A 102 -11.44 -12.34 -12.11
C ASN A 102 -11.50 -10.88 -12.59
N ASN A 103 -10.33 -10.32 -12.93
CA ASN A 103 -10.21 -8.99 -13.53
C ASN A 103 -10.15 -9.07 -15.06
#